data_AF-A0A3B9AHV8-F1
#
_entry.id   AF-A0A3B9AHV8-F1
#
_cell.length_a   1.000
_cell.length_b   1.000
_cell.length_c   1.000
_cell.angle_alpha   90.00
_cell.angle_beta   90.00
_cell.angle_gamma   90.00
#
_symmetry.space_group_name_H-M   'P 1'
#
loop_
_entity.id
_entity.type
_entity.pdbx_description
1 polymer ?
#
loop_
_entity_poly.entity_id
_entity_poly.type
_entity_poly.pdbx_seq_one_letter_code
_entity_poly.pdbx_strand_id
1 'polypeptide(L)'
;MQFLSNDFIGVPGVHDFVLTNSFFPGNNGNIRALQGNFDVPADNCFTDPGVQIDLQTSGATDFFTYYFKSGEPPVNCDPEPLSPGNYGKSAVTGGIFTLDCNQFGGLPGGMEVPTDGDLNIRRLQLHALMSIIHSDASAKVQYYQVLAEKEAILKYLIGKSLEEKDYSKVEALLAGEMGKAAQWAIIGLRMSCQDFLGAAQLLNQLPIDDVTDAQFRDIQLINLQRLQNPLGFTLSSEQEVFLNSVADGFSPIRGYARGILGLLKDYVYYPDEYTFSEERIRPIEPVATDRLKAYPIPASDKLIVTWPSLQESNDAQIQIFDLLGRLLLSTSLDSKETARILQVTNLIDGNYFLIVSNKGKAVFRTKFTIKH
;
A
#
# COMPACT_ATOMS: atom_id res chain seq x y z
N MET A 1 -8.10 -17.94 -8.80
CA MET A 1 -6.81 -18.06 -8.08
C MET A 1 -6.42 -16.71 -7.51
N GLN A 2 -6.38 -16.57 -6.18
CA GLN A 2 -5.70 -15.46 -5.51
C GLN A 2 -4.26 -15.93 -5.30
N PHE A 3 -3.33 -15.43 -6.11
CA PHE A 3 -1.91 -15.55 -5.78
C PHE A 3 -1.61 -14.38 -4.85
N LEU A 4 -1.68 -14.68 -3.55
CA LEU A 4 -1.49 -13.73 -2.45
C LEU A 4 -0.09 -13.14 -2.53
N SER A 5 0.00 -11.93 -3.09
CA SER A 5 1.12 -11.02 -2.89
C SER A 5 0.60 -9.86 -2.05
N ASN A 6 0.33 -10.15 -0.79
CA ASN A 6 0.25 -9.17 0.27
C ASN A 6 0.75 -9.86 1.54
N ASP A 7 1.87 -9.40 2.06
CA ASP A 7 2.37 -9.77 3.39
C ASP A 7 1.51 -8.99 4.40
N PHE A 8 0.30 -9.48 4.65
CA PHE A 8 -0.55 -8.92 5.70
C PHE A 8 -0.10 -9.54 7.03
N ILE A 9 0.56 -8.72 7.83
CA ILE A 9 0.94 -9.08 9.19
C ILE A 9 -0.19 -8.58 10.10
N GLY A 10 -1.03 -9.51 10.54
CA GLY A 10 -1.90 -9.27 11.69
C GLY A 10 -1.13 -9.61 12.96
N VAL A 11 -0.99 -8.66 13.88
CA VAL A 11 -0.62 -8.98 15.26
C VAL A 11 -1.92 -9.21 16.01
N PRO A 12 -2.20 -10.43 16.50
CA PRO A 12 -3.43 -10.71 17.21
C PRO A 12 -3.61 -9.75 18.39
N GLY A 13 -4.67 -8.93 18.37
CA GLY A 13 -5.10 -8.09 19.48
C GLY A 13 -4.51 -6.68 19.56
N VAL A 14 -3.76 -6.20 18.56
CA VAL A 14 -3.19 -4.83 18.56
C VAL A 14 -3.45 -4.08 17.24
N HIS A 15 -3.42 -4.78 16.11
CA HIS A 15 -3.55 -4.17 14.78
C HIS A 15 -4.42 -5.03 13.86
N ASP A 16 -5.34 -4.42 13.12
CA ASP A 16 -6.09 -5.13 12.07
C ASP A 16 -5.26 -5.26 10.80
N PHE A 17 -4.65 -4.16 10.34
CA PHE A 17 -3.80 -4.15 9.14
C PHE A 17 -2.53 -3.33 9.34
N VAL A 18 -1.38 -3.93 9.03
CA VAL A 18 -0.10 -3.20 8.93
C VAL A 18 0.40 -3.25 7.49
N LEU A 19 0.53 -2.08 6.88
CA LEU A 19 1.23 -1.86 5.62
C LEU A 19 2.66 -1.43 5.93
N THR A 20 3.62 -2.33 5.79
CA THR A 20 5.04 -2.00 5.94
C THR A 20 5.64 -1.63 4.59
N ASN A 21 6.71 -0.83 4.60
CA ASN A 21 7.69 -0.96 3.55
C ASN A 21 8.18 -2.41 3.59
N SER A 22 8.13 -3.14 2.47
CA SER A 22 9.06 -4.27 2.42
C SER A 22 10.45 -3.65 2.29
N PHE A 23 11.43 -4.25 2.94
CA PHE A 23 12.83 -3.87 2.78
C PHE A 23 13.38 -4.12 1.35
N PHE A 24 12.52 -4.52 0.41
CA PHE A 24 12.89 -4.86 -0.96
C PHE A 24 12.47 -3.75 -1.94
N PRO A 25 13.40 -3.27 -2.80
CA PRO A 25 13.06 -2.36 -3.86
C PRO A 25 12.02 -3.01 -4.80
N GLY A 26 10.88 -2.35 -4.96
CA GLY A 26 9.79 -2.79 -5.85
C GLY A 26 8.64 -3.51 -5.18
N ASN A 27 8.67 -3.73 -3.86
CA ASN A 27 7.56 -4.34 -3.14
C ASN A 27 7.27 -3.66 -1.80
N ASN A 28 7.34 -2.32 -1.73
CA ASN A 28 6.68 -1.58 -0.64
C ASN A 28 5.25 -2.12 -0.54
N GLY A 29 4.68 -2.35 0.66
CA GLY A 29 3.32 -2.89 0.80
C GLY A 29 2.38 -2.19 -0.18
N ASN A 30 2.11 -2.85 -1.31
CA ASN A 30 1.59 -2.18 -2.50
C ASN A 30 0.09 -2.33 -2.44
N ILE A 31 -0.51 -1.55 -1.55
CA ILE A 31 -1.95 -1.42 -1.52
C ILE A 31 -2.36 -0.63 -2.77
N ARG A 32 -3.46 -1.04 -3.40
CA ARG A 32 -3.98 -0.30 -4.56
C ARG A 32 -4.14 1.16 -4.16
N ALA A 33 -3.77 2.08 -5.05
CA ALA A 33 -3.89 3.53 -4.82
C ALA A 33 -5.33 3.96 -4.45
N LEU A 34 -6.33 3.12 -4.72
CA LEU A 34 -7.67 3.22 -4.17
C LEU A 34 -8.07 1.89 -3.50
N GLN A 35 -8.58 1.95 -2.28
CA GLN A 35 -9.33 0.88 -1.63
C GLN A 35 -10.82 1.25 -1.75
N GLY A 36 -11.54 0.63 -2.68
CA GLY A 36 -12.86 1.08 -3.13
C GLY A 36 -12.79 2.19 -4.20
N ASN A 37 -13.92 2.82 -4.46
CA ASN A 37 -14.09 3.97 -5.37
C ASN A 37 -15.28 4.84 -4.91
N PHE A 38 -15.61 5.88 -5.69
CA PHE A 38 -16.69 6.83 -5.35
C PHE A 38 -18.07 6.18 -5.18
N ASP A 39 -18.33 5.04 -5.84
CA ASP A 39 -19.62 4.34 -5.81
C ASP A 39 -19.59 3.09 -4.90
N VAL A 40 -18.40 2.53 -4.65
CA VAL A 40 -18.21 1.26 -3.94
C VAL A 40 -17.18 1.43 -2.82
N PRO A 41 -17.57 1.33 -1.54
CA PRO A 41 -16.62 1.41 -0.43
C PRO A 41 -15.61 0.24 -0.47
N ALA A 42 -14.47 0.42 0.18
CA ALA A 42 -13.61 -0.68 0.58
C ALA A 42 -14.38 -1.62 1.51
N ASP A 43 -14.17 -2.92 1.30
CA ASP A 43 -14.94 -3.98 1.97
C ASP A 43 -14.17 -4.58 3.15
N ASN A 44 -13.41 -3.74 3.87
CA ASN A 44 -12.73 -4.17 5.10
C ASN A 44 -13.58 -3.76 6.30
N CYS A 45 -13.63 -4.65 7.29
CA CYS A 45 -14.17 -4.39 8.61
C CYS A 45 -13.01 -4.26 9.60
N PHE A 46 -12.95 -3.14 10.31
CA PHE A 46 -12.00 -2.93 11.40
C PHE A 46 -12.66 -3.27 12.75
N THR A 47 -11.85 -3.73 13.69
CA THR A 47 -12.28 -3.98 15.07
C THR A 47 -12.50 -2.67 15.83
N ASP A 48 -13.12 -2.74 17.01
CA ASP A 48 -13.57 -1.55 17.75
C ASP A 48 -12.41 -0.52 17.96
N PRO A 49 -12.57 0.72 17.45
CA PRO A 49 -11.53 1.75 17.48
C PRO A 49 -11.12 2.23 18.88
N GLY A 50 -11.85 1.82 19.92
CA GLY A 50 -11.46 2.09 21.31
C GLY A 50 -10.21 1.34 21.78
N VAL A 51 -9.76 0.30 21.05
CA VAL A 51 -8.77 -0.65 21.56
C VAL A 51 -7.64 -0.99 20.58
N GLN A 52 -7.83 -0.87 19.26
CA GLN A 52 -6.87 -1.35 18.26
C GLN A 52 -6.53 -0.31 17.17
N ILE A 53 -5.43 -0.55 16.46
CA ILE A 53 -5.00 0.24 15.31
C ILE A 53 -5.50 -0.44 14.03
N ASP A 54 -6.54 0.13 13.43
CA ASP A 54 -7.21 -0.36 12.22
C ASP A 54 -6.27 -0.52 11.02
N LEU A 55 -5.54 0.55 10.68
CA LEU A 55 -4.63 0.57 9.55
C LEU A 55 -3.40 1.40 9.86
N GLN A 56 -2.26 0.73 9.95
CA GLN A 56 -0.97 1.34 10.18
C GLN A 56 -0.12 1.28 8.93
N THR A 57 0.43 2.41 8.50
CA THR A 57 1.50 2.44 7.50
C THR A 57 2.85 2.65 8.19
N SER A 58 3.84 1.82 7.89
CA SER A 58 5.20 1.93 8.42
C SER A 58 6.22 2.06 7.29
N GLY A 59 7.17 3.00 7.42
CA GLY A 59 8.19 3.25 6.39
C GLY A 59 7.66 4.04 5.17
N ALA A 60 8.35 3.90 4.03
CA ALA A 60 7.95 4.53 2.76
C ALA A 60 6.87 3.70 2.04
N THR A 61 5.61 3.89 2.43
CA THR A 61 4.46 3.32 1.71
C THR A 61 3.98 4.29 0.62
N ASP A 62 3.34 3.80 -0.43
CA ASP A 62 2.63 4.66 -1.38
C ASP A 62 1.37 5.27 -0.75
N PHE A 63 1.03 6.50 -1.13
CA PHE A 63 -0.24 7.12 -0.73
C PHE A 63 -1.41 6.48 -1.48
N PHE A 64 -2.49 6.19 -0.77
CA PHE A 64 -3.74 5.69 -1.35
C PHE A 64 -4.97 6.37 -0.75
N THR A 65 -6.13 6.26 -1.41
CA THR A 65 -7.42 6.72 -0.86
C THR A 65 -8.24 5.52 -0.42
N TYR A 66 -8.68 5.53 0.84
CA TYR A 66 -9.60 4.56 1.40
C TYR A 66 -11.03 5.10 1.31
N TYR A 67 -11.87 4.45 0.50
CA TYR A 67 -13.29 4.77 0.40
C TYR A 67 -14.03 3.97 1.45
N PHE A 68 -14.78 4.62 2.33
CA PHE A 68 -15.53 3.95 3.38
C PHE A 68 -17.00 4.32 3.28
N LYS A 69 -17.88 3.44 3.73
CA LYS A 69 -19.31 3.74 3.76
C LYS A 69 -19.63 4.65 4.94
N SER A 70 -20.25 5.79 4.69
CA SER A 70 -20.78 6.62 5.78
C SER A 70 -22.08 6.03 6.32
N GLY A 71 -22.19 5.90 7.64
CA GLY A 71 -23.42 5.43 8.30
C GLY A 71 -23.14 4.82 9.66
N GLU A 72 -24.19 4.34 10.34
CA GLU A 72 -24.04 3.58 11.58
C GLU A 72 -23.44 2.21 11.26
N PRO A 73 -22.25 1.87 11.80
CA PRO A 73 -21.59 0.61 11.54
C PRO A 73 -22.40 -0.58 12.10
N PRO A 74 -22.31 -1.78 11.49
CA PRO A 74 -22.74 -3.00 12.16
C PRO A 74 -22.06 -3.16 13.51
N VAL A 75 -22.74 -3.75 14.49
CA VAL A 75 -22.15 -4.09 15.79
C VAL A 75 -20.90 -4.96 15.55
N ASN A 76 -19.72 -4.45 15.91
CA ASN A 76 -18.38 -5.07 15.73
C ASN A 76 -17.77 -5.02 14.31
N CYS A 77 -18.17 -4.09 13.44
CA CYS A 77 -17.44 -3.82 12.20
C CYS A 77 -17.46 -2.31 11.92
N ASP A 78 -16.33 -1.63 12.13
CA ASP A 78 -16.16 -0.24 11.68
C ASP A 78 -15.63 -0.24 10.25
N PRO A 79 -16.35 0.34 9.26
CA PRO A 79 -15.83 0.46 7.89
C PRO A 79 -14.84 1.63 7.75
N GLU A 80 -14.80 2.57 8.69
CA GLU A 80 -13.90 3.72 8.65
C GLU A 80 -12.59 3.41 9.40
N PRO A 81 -11.42 3.45 8.75
CA PRO A 81 -10.16 3.35 9.47
C PRO A 81 -9.91 4.67 10.21
N LEU A 82 -9.83 4.64 11.54
CA LEU A 82 -9.61 5.80 12.39
C LEU A 82 -8.13 6.06 12.67
N SER A 83 -7.30 5.03 12.52
CA SER A 83 -5.84 5.13 12.69
C SER A 83 -5.18 6.10 11.71
N PRO A 84 -4.08 6.77 12.07
CA PRO A 84 -3.32 7.59 11.14
C PRO A 84 -2.39 6.74 10.25
N GLY A 85 -2.24 7.11 8.98
CA GLY A 85 -1.30 6.47 8.06
C GLY A 85 -1.09 7.28 6.77
N ASN A 86 -0.33 6.74 5.81
CA ASN A 86 -0.09 7.36 4.51
C ASN A 86 -1.25 7.13 3.54
N TYR A 87 -2.44 7.58 3.90
CA TYR A 87 -3.64 7.48 3.07
C TYR A 87 -4.64 8.60 3.34
N GLY A 88 -5.51 8.85 2.36
CA GLY A 88 -6.68 9.71 2.49
C GLY A 88 -7.94 8.88 2.73
N LYS A 89 -8.98 9.49 3.29
CA LYS A 89 -10.29 8.85 3.49
C LYS A 89 -11.37 9.58 2.70
N SER A 90 -12.28 8.84 2.08
CA SER A 90 -13.42 9.39 1.37
C SER A 90 -14.69 8.63 1.70
N ALA A 91 -15.72 9.33 2.15
CA ALA A 91 -17.03 8.72 2.40
C ALA A 91 -17.75 8.41 1.08
N VAL A 92 -18.40 7.25 1.03
CA VAL A 92 -19.30 6.81 -0.04
C VAL A 92 -20.73 6.82 0.50
N THR A 93 -21.60 7.61 -0.14
CA THR A 93 -23.00 7.76 0.26
C THR A 93 -23.87 6.79 -0.54
N GLY A 94 -24.54 5.84 0.13
CA GLY A 94 -25.62 5.06 -0.50
C GLY A 94 -25.31 3.61 -0.91
N GLY A 95 -24.13 3.06 -0.62
CA GLY A 95 -23.86 1.63 -0.81
C GLY A 95 -24.67 0.79 0.19
N ILE A 96 -25.44 -0.21 -0.25
CA ILE A 96 -26.08 -1.18 0.66
C ILE A 96 -24.99 -2.12 1.20
N PHE A 97 -25.04 -2.48 2.49
CA PHE A 97 -24.14 -3.51 3.05
C PHE A 97 -24.61 -4.87 2.51
N THR A 98 -24.10 -5.27 1.36
CA THR A 98 -24.15 -6.65 0.91
C THR A 98 -22.72 -7.12 0.84
N LEU A 99 -22.26 -7.72 1.94
CA LEU A 99 -21.04 -8.52 1.98
C LEU A 99 -21.29 -9.75 1.11
N ASP A 100 -21.09 -9.62 -0.20
CA ASP A 100 -21.07 -10.78 -1.08
C ASP A 100 -19.63 -11.26 -1.18
N CYS A 101 -19.26 -12.20 -0.30
CA CYS A 101 -17.95 -12.85 -0.34
C CYS A 101 -17.69 -13.59 -1.67
N ASN A 102 -18.69 -13.76 -2.54
CA ASN A 102 -18.52 -14.26 -3.90
C ASN A 102 -18.12 -13.16 -4.90
N GLN A 103 -18.18 -11.88 -4.50
CA GLN A 103 -17.86 -10.69 -5.31
C GLN A 103 -16.57 -9.99 -4.90
N PHE A 104 -15.59 -10.69 -4.31
CA PHE A 104 -14.23 -10.15 -4.22
C PHE A 104 -13.68 -9.89 -5.64
N GLY A 105 -13.83 -8.64 -6.10
CA GLY A 105 -13.51 -8.20 -7.45
C GLY A 105 -14.62 -8.46 -8.46
N GLY A 106 -15.85 -8.03 -8.19
CA GLY A 106 -16.94 -8.01 -9.17
C GLY A 106 -16.48 -7.44 -10.52
N LEU A 107 -17.02 -7.99 -11.61
CA LEU A 107 -16.70 -7.54 -12.95
C LEU A 107 -17.04 -6.05 -13.13
N PRO A 108 -16.33 -5.33 -14.01
CA PRO A 108 -16.57 -3.90 -14.21
C PRO A 108 -18.03 -3.64 -14.58
N GLY A 109 -18.69 -2.70 -13.88
CA GLY A 109 -19.97 -2.10 -14.29
C GLY A 109 -21.09 -3.05 -14.71
N GLY A 110 -21.44 -4.05 -13.90
CA GLY A 110 -22.59 -4.93 -14.20
C GLY A 110 -22.37 -5.88 -15.38
N MET A 111 -21.13 -6.06 -15.82
CA MET A 111 -20.76 -7.07 -16.80
C MET A 111 -20.98 -8.47 -16.22
N GLU A 112 -21.80 -9.30 -16.88
CA GLU A 112 -22.10 -10.66 -16.41
C GLU A 112 -21.15 -11.70 -17.03
N VAL A 113 -20.74 -11.51 -18.28
CA VAL A 113 -19.90 -12.46 -19.03
C VAL A 113 -18.84 -11.69 -19.84
N PRO A 114 -17.65 -11.46 -19.29
CA PRO A 114 -16.57 -10.80 -20.00
C PRO A 114 -16.03 -11.69 -21.13
N THR A 115 -15.41 -11.05 -22.12
CA THR A 115 -14.79 -11.70 -23.27
C THR A 115 -13.29 -11.38 -23.36
N ASP A 116 -12.58 -12.13 -24.20
CA ASP A 116 -11.17 -11.84 -24.55
C ASP A 116 -11.02 -10.43 -25.15
N GLY A 117 -12.06 -9.92 -25.83
CA GLY A 117 -12.11 -8.55 -26.34
C GLY A 117 -12.09 -7.51 -25.23
N ASP A 118 -12.89 -7.70 -24.17
CA ASP A 118 -12.93 -6.80 -23.00
C ASP A 118 -11.57 -6.76 -22.29
N LEU A 119 -10.94 -7.92 -22.13
CA LEU A 119 -9.59 -8.03 -21.56
C LEU A 119 -8.57 -7.24 -22.39
N ASN A 120 -8.59 -7.41 -23.71
CA ASN A 120 -7.65 -6.74 -24.61
C ASN A 120 -7.86 -5.21 -24.64
N ILE A 121 -9.11 -4.74 -24.55
CA ILE A 121 -9.40 -3.30 -24.41
C ILE A 121 -8.73 -2.75 -23.15
N ARG A 122 -8.86 -3.44 -22.01
CA ARG A 122 -8.24 -3.00 -20.74
C ARG A 122 -6.72 -3.05 -20.78
N ARG A 123 -6.11 -4.05 -21.42
CA ARG A 123 -4.66 -4.11 -21.66
C ARG A 123 -4.16 -2.90 -22.47
N LEU A 124 -4.87 -2.54 -23.55
CA LEU A 124 -4.53 -1.38 -24.37
C LEU A 124 -4.65 -0.06 -23.59
N GLN A 125 -5.71 0.07 -22.77
CA GLN A 125 -5.89 1.24 -21.90
C GLN A 125 -4.77 1.38 -20.87
N LEU A 126 -4.35 0.28 -20.23
CA LEU A 126 -3.21 0.30 -19.31
C LEU A 126 -1.93 0.73 -20.00
N HIS A 127 -1.63 0.16 -21.16
CA HIS A 127 -0.43 0.50 -21.93
C HIS A 127 -0.40 2.00 -22.28
N ALA A 128 -1.54 2.58 -22.67
CA ALA A 128 -1.64 4.01 -22.94
C ALA A 128 -1.35 4.86 -21.69
N LEU A 129 -1.84 4.43 -20.52
CA LEU A 129 -1.67 5.15 -19.26
C LEU A 129 -0.24 5.07 -18.70
N MET A 130 0.49 3.96 -18.91
CA MET A 130 1.83 3.73 -18.33
C MET A 130 2.82 4.88 -18.57
N SER A 131 2.73 5.58 -19.69
CA SER A 131 3.65 6.68 -20.04
C SER A 131 3.42 7.96 -19.24
N ILE A 132 2.26 8.15 -18.62
CA ILE A 132 1.85 9.41 -17.98
C ILE A 132 1.56 9.28 -16.47
N ILE A 133 1.56 8.06 -15.91
CA ILE A 133 1.24 7.84 -14.48
C ILE A 133 2.17 8.56 -13.49
N HIS A 134 3.41 8.87 -13.90
CA HIS A 134 4.40 9.51 -13.04
C HIS A 134 4.20 11.03 -12.95
N SER A 135 3.51 11.63 -13.91
CA SER A 135 3.33 13.08 -14.04
C SER A 135 1.91 13.56 -13.74
N ASP A 136 0.92 12.66 -13.78
CA ASP A 136 -0.49 13.01 -13.59
C ASP A 136 -1.15 12.09 -12.55
N ALA A 137 -1.57 12.69 -11.43
CA ALA A 137 -2.27 11.98 -10.37
C ALA A 137 -3.61 11.39 -10.82
N SER A 138 -4.33 12.05 -11.75
CA SER A 138 -5.57 11.53 -12.32
C SER A 138 -5.29 10.31 -13.19
N ALA A 139 -4.23 10.34 -14.01
CA ALA A 139 -3.81 9.19 -14.79
C ALA A 139 -3.36 8.01 -13.91
N LYS A 140 -2.69 8.28 -12.78
CA LYS A 140 -2.34 7.26 -11.78
C LYS A 140 -3.61 6.59 -11.23
N VAL A 141 -4.62 7.38 -10.87
CA VAL A 141 -5.91 6.85 -10.39
C VAL A 141 -6.59 5.97 -11.46
N GLN A 142 -6.70 6.48 -12.70
CA GLN A 142 -7.28 5.73 -13.80
C GLN A 142 -6.51 4.43 -14.10
N TYR A 143 -5.19 4.46 -14.02
CA TYR A 143 -4.34 3.29 -14.24
C TYR A 143 -4.70 2.17 -13.26
N TYR A 144 -4.77 2.46 -11.96
CA TYR A 144 -5.09 1.44 -10.96
C TYR A 144 -6.53 0.94 -11.06
N GLN A 145 -7.48 1.79 -11.47
CA GLN A 145 -8.84 1.36 -11.75
C GLN A 145 -8.87 0.37 -12.92
N VAL A 146 -8.28 0.74 -14.07
CA VAL A 146 -8.23 -0.13 -15.26
C VAL A 146 -7.46 -1.42 -14.96
N LEU A 147 -6.43 -1.36 -14.12
CA LEU A 147 -5.67 -2.54 -13.67
C LEU A 147 -6.57 -3.50 -12.90
N ALA A 148 -7.33 -2.99 -11.93
CA ALA A 148 -8.27 -3.80 -11.15
C ALA A 148 -9.35 -4.44 -12.05
N GLU A 149 -9.89 -3.68 -13.00
CA GLU A 149 -10.87 -4.18 -13.97
C GLU A 149 -10.28 -5.28 -14.87
N LYS A 150 -9.05 -5.08 -15.37
CA LYS A 150 -8.33 -6.10 -16.16
C LYS A 150 -8.13 -7.38 -15.35
N GLU A 151 -7.66 -7.27 -14.11
CA GLU A 151 -7.42 -8.44 -13.24
C GLU A 151 -8.72 -9.21 -12.95
N ALA A 152 -9.83 -8.51 -12.72
CA ALA A 152 -11.13 -9.14 -12.52
C ALA A 152 -11.59 -9.93 -13.76
N ILE A 153 -11.49 -9.33 -14.94
CA ILE A 153 -11.81 -9.99 -16.22
C ILE A 153 -10.91 -11.19 -16.46
N LEU A 154 -9.58 -11.04 -16.30
CA LEU A 154 -8.62 -12.10 -16.50
C LEU A 154 -8.91 -13.30 -15.56
N LYS A 155 -9.16 -13.02 -14.28
CA LYS A 155 -9.48 -14.05 -13.28
C LYS A 155 -10.76 -14.81 -13.64
N TYR A 156 -11.80 -14.12 -14.13
CA TYR A 156 -13.02 -14.76 -14.61
C TYR A 156 -12.73 -15.69 -15.80
N LEU A 157 -12.04 -15.17 -16.82
CA LEU A 157 -11.75 -15.94 -18.05
C LEU A 157 -10.90 -17.18 -17.74
N ILE A 158 -9.88 -17.03 -16.89
CA ILE A 158 -9.07 -18.16 -16.40
C ILE A 158 -9.94 -19.17 -15.64
N GLY A 159 -10.78 -18.70 -14.71
CA GLY A 159 -11.66 -19.55 -13.92
C GLY A 159 -12.58 -20.40 -14.80
N LYS A 160 -13.26 -19.76 -15.75
CA LYS A 160 -14.13 -20.42 -16.73
C LYS A 160 -13.36 -21.44 -17.59
N SER A 161 -12.19 -21.07 -18.12
CA SER A 161 -11.38 -22.00 -18.91
C SER A 161 -10.85 -23.19 -18.11
N LEU A 162 -10.59 -23.03 -16.81
CA LEU A 162 -10.23 -24.14 -15.93
C LEU A 162 -11.40 -25.09 -15.68
N GLU A 163 -12.61 -24.56 -15.48
CA GLU A 163 -13.84 -25.36 -15.35
C GLU A 163 -14.11 -26.19 -16.62
N GLU A 164 -13.85 -25.58 -17.79
CA GLU A 164 -13.95 -26.22 -19.11
C GLU A 164 -12.75 -27.14 -19.43
N LYS A 165 -11.72 -27.16 -18.56
CA LYS A 165 -10.43 -27.86 -18.76
C LYS A 165 -9.69 -27.44 -20.04
N ASP A 166 -9.92 -26.23 -20.52
CA ASP A 166 -9.21 -25.62 -21.64
C ASP A 166 -7.90 -24.97 -21.17
N TYR A 167 -6.92 -25.81 -20.82
CA TYR A 167 -5.63 -25.36 -20.31
C TYR A 167 -4.83 -24.55 -21.35
N SER A 168 -5.02 -24.85 -22.64
CA SER A 168 -4.41 -24.09 -23.73
C SER A 168 -4.88 -22.65 -23.73
N LYS A 169 -6.18 -22.39 -23.50
CA LYS A 169 -6.70 -21.04 -23.35
C LYS A 169 -6.20 -20.35 -22.08
N VAL A 170 -6.10 -21.07 -20.95
CA VAL A 170 -5.52 -20.49 -19.72
C VAL A 170 -4.08 -20.05 -19.95
N GLU A 171 -3.27 -20.88 -20.61
CA GLU A 171 -1.88 -20.53 -20.95
C GLU A 171 -1.83 -19.32 -21.90
N ALA A 172 -2.68 -19.26 -22.92
CA ALA A 172 -2.75 -18.11 -23.83
C ALA A 172 -3.16 -16.81 -23.12
N LEU A 173 -4.12 -16.88 -22.18
CA LEU A 173 -4.54 -15.74 -21.37
C LEU A 173 -3.38 -15.21 -20.52
N LEU A 174 -2.66 -16.10 -19.84
CA LEU A 174 -1.50 -15.75 -19.00
C LEU A 174 -0.30 -15.28 -19.82
N ALA A 175 -0.04 -15.87 -20.99
CA ALA A 175 1.04 -15.46 -21.87
C ALA A 175 0.85 -14.03 -22.43
N GLY A 176 -0.41 -13.56 -22.48
CA GLY A 176 -0.76 -12.18 -22.80
C GLY A 176 -0.52 -11.19 -21.65
N GLU A 177 -0.17 -11.67 -20.46
CA GLU A 177 0.21 -10.83 -19.32
C GLU A 177 1.72 -10.64 -19.25
N MET A 178 2.13 -9.42 -18.92
CA MET A 178 3.55 -9.08 -18.79
C MET A 178 4.03 -9.34 -17.36
N GLY A 179 5.28 -9.79 -17.22
CA GLY A 179 5.98 -9.88 -15.94
C GLY A 179 6.08 -11.28 -15.33
N LYS A 180 6.86 -11.36 -14.25
CA LYS A 180 7.27 -12.63 -13.61
C LYS A 180 6.08 -13.42 -13.06
N ALA A 181 5.09 -12.73 -12.48
CA ALA A 181 3.91 -13.38 -11.91
C ALA A 181 3.13 -14.23 -12.93
N ALA A 182 2.99 -13.74 -14.17
CA ALA A 182 2.32 -14.49 -15.24
C ALA A 182 3.12 -15.73 -15.64
N GLN A 183 4.45 -15.59 -15.78
CA GLN A 183 5.34 -16.72 -16.09
C GLN A 183 5.29 -17.79 -14.98
N TRP A 184 5.30 -17.37 -13.72
CA TRP A 184 5.18 -18.27 -12.57
C TRP A 184 3.84 -18.99 -12.54
N ALA A 185 2.75 -18.30 -12.90
CA ALA A 185 1.42 -18.91 -13.01
C ALA A 185 1.36 -19.97 -14.12
N ILE A 186 1.99 -19.74 -15.27
CA ILE A 186 2.08 -20.74 -16.36
C ILE A 186 2.85 -21.98 -15.91
N ILE A 187 3.96 -21.79 -15.17
CA ILE A 187 4.72 -22.92 -14.61
C ILE A 187 3.84 -23.74 -13.66
N GLY A 188 3.11 -23.07 -12.76
CA GLY A 188 2.17 -23.74 -11.85
C GLY A 188 1.05 -24.47 -12.58
N LEU A 189 0.50 -23.88 -13.64
CA LEU A 189 -0.50 -24.49 -14.50
C LEU A 189 0.04 -25.79 -15.12
N ARG A 190 1.23 -25.75 -15.75
CA ARG A 190 1.84 -26.93 -16.36
C ARG A 190 2.10 -28.04 -15.35
N MET A 191 2.58 -27.69 -14.15
CA MET A 191 2.70 -28.65 -13.04
C MET A 191 1.36 -29.29 -12.67
N SER A 192 0.27 -28.51 -12.59
CA SER A 192 -1.07 -29.02 -12.27
C SER A 192 -1.63 -29.94 -13.36
N CYS A 193 -1.26 -29.71 -14.62
CA CYS A 193 -1.61 -30.54 -15.76
C CYS A 193 -0.67 -31.74 -15.97
N GLN A 194 0.26 -32.00 -15.05
CA GLN A 194 1.29 -33.04 -15.16
C GLN A 194 2.27 -32.87 -16.33
N ASP A 195 2.33 -31.69 -16.96
CA ASP A 195 3.37 -31.33 -17.93
C ASP A 195 4.65 -30.92 -17.19
N PHE A 196 5.28 -31.89 -16.52
CA PHE A 196 6.48 -31.65 -15.74
C PHE A 196 7.68 -31.28 -16.60
N LEU A 197 7.75 -31.82 -17.82
CA LEU A 197 8.84 -31.50 -18.75
C LEU A 197 8.73 -30.04 -19.22
N GLY A 198 7.54 -29.59 -19.62
CA GLY A 198 7.31 -28.21 -20.01
C GLY A 198 7.50 -27.22 -18.85
N ALA A 199 7.04 -27.59 -17.64
CA ALA A 199 7.31 -26.80 -16.44
C ALA A 199 8.82 -26.65 -16.16
N ALA A 200 9.59 -27.74 -16.26
CA ALA A 200 11.04 -27.70 -16.09
C ALA A 200 11.72 -26.82 -17.15
N GLN A 201 11.29 -26.90 -18.41
CA GLN A 201 11.84 -26.08 -19.49
C GLN A 201 11.61 -24.59 -19.22
N LEU A 202 10.39 -24.20 -18.83
CA LEU A 202 10.09 -22.82 -18.47
C LEU A 202 10.90 -22.34 -17.26
N LEU A 203 11.00 -23.15 -16.21
CA LEU A 203 11.81 -22.82 -15.03
C LEU A 203 13.27 -22.56 -15.39
N ASN A 204 13.86 -23.38 -16.26
CA ASN A 204 15.25 -23.23 -16.70
C ASN A 204 15.46 -22.05 -17.65
N GLN A 205 14.39 -21.54 -18.27
CA GLN A 205 14.41 -20.38 -19.17
C GLN A 205 14.07 -19.06 -18.46
N LEU A 206 13.62 -19.10 -17.20
CA LEU A 206 13.34 -17.89 -16.43
C LEU A 206 14.61 -17.02 -16.36
N PRO A 207 14.52 -15.72 -16.68
CA PRO A 207 15.56 -14.76 -16.37
C PRO A 207 15.84 -14.76 -14.86
N ILE A 208 17.11 -14.70 -14.50
CA ILE A 208 17.55 -14.62 -13.11
C ILE A 208 18.22 -13.27 -12.95
N ASP A 209 17.41 -12.29 -12.59
CA ASP A 209 17.86 -10.91 -12.41
C ASP A 209 18.36 -10.70 -10.97
N ASP A 210 17.80 -11.44 -10.00
CA ASP A 210 18.13 -11.33 -8.60
C ASP A 210 18.06 -12.67 -7.82
N VAL A 211 18.33 -12.60 -6.52
CA VAL A 211 18.31 -13.75 -5.61
C VAL A 211 16.91 -14.35 -5.47
N THR A 212 15.85 -13.53 -5.54
CA THR A 212 14.46 -13.99 -5.44
C THR A 212 14.10 -14.88 -6.64
N ASP A 213 14.54 -14.51 -7.84
CA ASP A 213 14.34 -15.32 -9.05
C ASP A 213 15.05 -16.67 -8.95
N ALA A 214 16.31 -16.65 -8.51
CA ALA A 214 17.09 -17.87 -8.31
C ALA A 214 16.41 -18.77 -7.28
N GLN A 215 15.99 -18.21 -6.14
CA GLN A 215 15.30 -18.97 -5.10
C GLN A 215 13.95 -19.52 -5.58
N PHE A 216 13.15 -18.73 -6.31
CA PHE A 216 11.89 -19.20 -6.88
C PHE A 216 12.13 -20.41 -7.79
N ARG A 217 13.07 -20.29 -8.74
CA ARG A 217 13.42 -21.38 -9.66
C ARG A 217 13.82 -22.64 -8.88
N ASP A 218 14.74 -22.51 -7.94
CA ASP A 218 15.32 -23.65 -7.22
C ASP A 218 14.28 -24.34 -6.32
N ILE A 219 13.41 -23.58 -5.65
CA ILE A 219 12.27 -24.12 -4.88
C ILE A 219 11.29 -24.86 -5.79
N GLN A 220 10.96 -24.30 -6.95
CA GLN A 220 10.03 -24.94 -7.88
C GLN A 220 10.62 -26.19 -8.54
N LEU A 221 11.94 -26.25 -8.74
CA LEU A 221 12.62 -27.49 -9.17
C LEU A 221 12.52 -28.59 -8.10
N ILE A 222 12.64 -28.25 -6.81
CA ILE A 222 12.39 -29.20 -5.71
C ILE A 222 10.93 -29.68 -5.73
N ASN A 223 9.97 -28.76 -5.89
CA ASN A 223 8.55 -29.12 -5.98
C ASN A 223 8.28 -30.03 -7.19
N LEU A 224 8.96 -29.81 -8.31
CA LEU A 224 8.83 -30.65 -9.49
C LEU A 224 9.34 -32.07 -9.24
N GLN A 225 10.50 -32.22 -8.60
CA GLN A 225 11.02 -33.55 -8.22
C GLN A 225 10.06 -34.29 -7.29
N ARG A 226 9.42 -33.57 -6.36
CA ARG A 226 8.35 -34.11 -5.50
C ARG A 226 7.15 -34.59 -6.30
N LEU A 227 6.65 -33.76 -7.22
CA LEU A 227 5.50 -34.09 -8.06
C LEU A 227 5.77 -35.29 -8.98
N GLN A 228 7.00 -35.45 -9.45
CA GLN A 228 7.43 -36.58 -10.27
C GLN A 228 7.61 -37.88 -9.45
N ASN A 229 7.78 -37.79 -8.13
CA ASN A 229 8.02 -38.93 -7.24
C ASN A 229 7.06 -38.96 -6.03
N PRO A 230 5.73 -39.02 -6.25
CA PRO A 230 4.73 -38.73 -5.22
C PRO A 230 4.72 -39.69 -4.01
N LEU A 231 5.26 -40.91 -4.16
CA LEU A 231 5.24 -41.94 -3.10
C LEU A 231 6.57 -42.10 -2.36
N GLY A 232 7.64 -41.46 -2.81
CA GLY A 232 8.99 -41.73 -2.29
C GLY A 232 9.92 -40.52 -2.27
N PHE A 233 9.42 -39.32 -2.61
CA PHE A 233 10.22 -38.13 -2.53
C PHE A 233 10.54 -37.80 -1.08
N THR A 234 11.84 -37.67 -0.80
CA THR A 234 12.36 -37.15 0.45
C THR A 234 13.37 -36.06 0.11
N LEU A 235 13.39 -35.00 0.90
CA LEU A 235 14.35 -33.91 0.71
C LEU A 235 15.77 -34.43 0.99
N SER A 236 16.72 -34.07 0.12
CA SER A 236 18.14 -34.22 0.45
C SER A 236 18.51 -33.25 1.59
N SER A 237 19.63 -33.53 2.27
CA SER A 237 20.12 -32.64 3.32
C SER A 237 20.40 -31.22 2.79
N GLU A 238 20.90 -31.10 1.57
CA GLU A 238 21.15 -29.80 0.93
C GLU A 238 19.84 -29.06 0.60
N GLN A 239 18.83 -29.79 0.09
CA GLN A 239 17.51 -29.20 -0.21
C GLN A 239 16.82 -28.72 1.06
N GLU A 240 16.89 -29.48 2.14
CA GLU A 240 16.30 -29.11 3.43
C GLU A 240 17.00 -27.87 4.03
N VAL A 241 18.34 -27.82 4.01
CA VAL A 241 19.10 -26.64 4.45
C VAL A 241 18.73 -25.41 3.61
N PHE A 242 18.65 -25.56 2.29
CA PHE A 242 18.26 -24.47 1.39
C PHE A 242 16.84 -23.98 1.70
N LEU A 243 15.85 -24.88 1.77
CA LEU A 243 14.46 -24.50 2.04
C LEU A 243 14.32 -23.80 3.39
N ASN A 244 14.99 -24.30 4.44
CA ASN A 244 14.98 -23.66 5.76
C ASN A 244 15.58 -22.24 5.67
N SER A 245 16.71 -22.07 4.97
CA SER A 245 17.34 -20.76 4.81
C SER A 245 16.44 -19.72 4.12
N VAL A 246 15.59 -20.15 3.16
CA VAL A 246 14.63 -19.26 2.50
C VAL A 246 13.39 -19.05 3.37
N ALA A 247 12.89 -20.09 4.03
CA ALA A 247 11.71 -20.07 4.88
C ALA A 247 11.86 -19.17 6.12
N ASP A 248 13.04 -19.18 6.72
CA ASP A 248 13.41 -18.34 7.89
C ASP A 248 13.86 -16.94 7.48
N GLY A 249 14.12 -16.73 6.19
CA GLY A 249 14.48 -15.43 5.64
C GLY A 249 13.28 -14.50 5.48
N PHE A 250 13.58 -13.29 4.98
CA PHE A 250 12.59 -12.28 4.62
C PHE A 250 12.25 -12.27 3.13
N SER A 251 12.61 -13.34 2.39
CA SER A 251 12.39 -13.40 0.94
C SER A 251 10.89 -13.35 0.58
N PRO A 252 10.45 -12.58 -0.43
CA PRO A 252 9.05 -12.54 -0.86
C PRO A 252 8.48 -13.91 -1.29
N ILE A 253 9.36 -14.86 -1.67
CA ILE A 253 8.98 -16.20 -2.12
C ILE A 253 9.10 -17.27 -1.00
N ARG A 254 9.39 -16.88 0.25
CA ARG A 254 9.52 -17.80 1.39
C ARG A 254 8.27 -18.66 1.65
N GLY A 255 7.09 -18.16 1.28
CA GLY A 255 5.84 -18.92 1.37
C GLY A 255 5.89 -20.25 0.59
N TYR A 256 6.59 -20.28 -0.55
CA TYR A 256 6.78 -21.52 -1.31
C TYR A 256 7.68 -22.52 -0.57
N ALA A 257 8.77 -22.05 0.05
CA ALA A 257 9.66 -22.89 0.84
C ALA A 257 8.94 -23.44 2.08
N ARG A 258 8.25 -22.57 2.82
CA ARG A 258 7.41 -22.94 3.98
C ARG A 258 6.34 -23.97 3.58
N GLY A 259 5.73 -23.83 2.41
CA GLY A 259 4.75 -24.79 1.89
C GLY A 259 5.33 -26.19 1.62
N ILE A 260 6.52 -26.27 1.02
CA ILE A 260 7.20 -27.57 0.80
C ILE A 260 7.60 -28.21 2.13
N LEU A 261 8.19 -27.43 3.05
CA LEU A 261 8.60 -27.94 4.37
C LEU A 261 7.40 -28.36 5.21
N GLY A 262 6.31 -27.59 5.22
CA GLY A 262 5.07 -27.97 5.88
C GLY A 262 4.49 -29.27 5.31
N LEU A 263 4.50 -29.43 3.99
CA LEU A 263 3.99 -30.64 3.33
C LEU A 263 4.86 -31.89 3.57
N LEU A 264 6.18 -31.75 3.61
CA LEU A 264 7.11 -32.89 3.62
C LEU A 264 7.70 -33.21 5.01
N LYS A 265 7.65 -32.26 5.94
CA LYS A 265 8.28 -32.35 7.26
C LYS A 265 7.34 -31.98 8.41
N ASP A 266 6.07 -31.67 8.11
CA ASP A 266 5.07 -31.21 9.08
C ASP A 266 5.49 -29.96 9.87
N TYR A 267 6.32 -29.10 9.26
CA TYR A 267 6.72 -27.84 9.89
C TYR A 267 5.55 -26.86 9.94
N VAL A 268 5.34 -26.26 11.11
CA VAL A 268 4.34 -25.23 11.33
C VAL A 268 5.04 -23.87 11.43
N TYR A 269 4.65 -22.96 10.55
CA TYR A 269 5.14 -21.58 10.56
C TYR A 269 4.04 -20.67 11.10
N TYR A 270 4.42 -19.84 12.07
CA TYR A 270 3.56 -18.78 12.57
C TYR A 270 3.82 -17.48 11.79
N PRO A 271 2.85 -16.56 11.72
CA PRO A 271 3.11 -15.21 11.25
C PRO A 271 4.31 -14.62 11.99
N ASP A 272 5.16 -13.90 11.28
CA ASP A 272 6.32 -13.28 11.92
C ASP A 272 5.84 -12.29 12.98
N GLU A 273 6.33 -12.44 14.21
CA GLU A 273 6.10 -11.46 15.25
C GLU A 273 6.98 -10.24 15.00
N TYR A 274 6.39 -9.18 14.46
CA TYR A 274 7.06 -7.90 14.41
C TYR A 274 7.03 -7.31 15.81
N THR A 275 8.20 -7.26 16.43
CA THR A 275 8.41 -6.39 17.59
C THR A 275 8.41 -4.96 17.06
N PHE A 276 7.23 -4.37 16.96
CA PHE A 276 7.12 -2.93 16.91
C PHE A 276 7.69 -2.45 18.23
N SER A 277 8.88 -1.87 18.19
CA SER A 277 9.21 -0.90 19.22
C SER A 277 8.07 0.11 19.08
N GLU A 278 7.19 0.18 20.08
CA GLU A 278 6.61 1.47 20.38
C GLU A 278 7.82 2.40 20.36
N GLU A 279 7.96 3.21 19.31
CA GLU A 279 8.54 4.52 19.53
C GLU A 279 7.57 5.14 20.52
N ARG A 280 7.74 4.80 21.81
CA ARG A 280 7.55 5.75 22.89
C ARG A 280 8.14 6.98 22.30
N ILE A 281 7.27 7.96 22.06
CA ILE A 281 7.66 9.31 21.71
C ILE A 281 8.81 9.59 22.66
N ARG A 282 10.05 9.43 22.18
CA ARG A 282 11.20 9.82 22.96
C ARG A 282 10.87 11.28 23.15
N PRO A 283 10.76 11.79 24.40
CA PRO A 283 10.68 13.23 24.58
C PRO A 283 11.85 13.73 23.76
N ILE A 284 11.55 14.44 22.68
CA ILE A 284 12.53 14.80 21.66
C ILE A 284 13.64 15.46 22.45
N GLU A 285 14.77 14.76 22.62
CA GLU A 285 15.97 15.43 23.07
C GLU A 285 16.16 16.54 22.05
N PRO A 286 16.19 17.81 22.48
CA PRO A 286 16.13 18.92 21.57
C PRO A 286 17.43 18.95 20.77
N VAL A 287 17.41 18.26 19.63
CA VAL A 287 18.36 18.48 18.56
C VAL A 287 18.08 19.90 18.11
N ALA A 288 18.98 20.81 18.51
CA ALA A 288 19.01 22.19 18.08
C ALA A 288 19.04 22.22 16.54
N THR A 289 17.86 22.26 15.95
CA THR A 289 17.64 22.59 14.55
C THR A 289 16.93 23.92 14.57
N ASP A 290 17.53 24.92 13.94
CA ASP A 290 16.97 26.25 13.80
C ASP A 290 15.62 26.12 13.09
N ARG A 291 14.55 26.12 13.87
CA ARG A 291 13.16 26.04 13.41
C ARG A 291 12.47 27.37 13.69
N LEU A 292 11.39 27.62 12.96
CA LEU A 292 10.45 28.69 13.26
C LEU A 292 9.90 28.53 14.68
N LYS A 293 10.12 29.53 15.53
CA LYS A 293 9.61 29.61 16.91
C LYS A 293 8.62 30.75 17.00
N ALA A 294 7.56 30.55 17.78
CA ALA A 294 6.59 31.57 18.13
C ALA A 294 6.40 31.58 19.64
N TYR A 295 6.45 32.75 20.28
CA TYR A 295 6.31 32.89 21.73
C TYR A 295 5.77 34.30 22.11
N PRO A 296 5.03 34.44 23.22
CA PRO A 296 4.57 33.36 24.11
C PRO A 296 3.48 32.49 23.46
N ILE A 297 3.30 31.27 23.97
CA ILE A 297 2.16 30.41 23.64
C ILE A 297 1.58 29.91 24.98
N PRO A 298 0.33 30.25 25.34
CA PRO A 298 -0.59 31.11 24.58
C PRO A 298 -0.13 32.58 24.50
N ALA A 299 -0.46 33.27 23.40
CA ALA A 299 -0.28 34.72 23.28
C ALA A 299 -1.61 35.45 23.54
N SER A 300 -1.53 36.62 24.18
CA SER A 300 -2.66 37.54 24.36
C SER A 300 -2.60 38.65 23.31
N ASP A 301 -1.56 39.48 23.36
CA ASP A 301 -1.51 40.73 22.58
C ASP A 301 -0.49 40.69 21.44
N LYS A 302 0.65 40.06 21.70
CA LYS A 302 1.79 40.04 20.79
C LYS A 302 2.36 38.63 20.67
N LEU A 303 2.76 38.28 19.46
CA LEU A 303 3.47 37.04 19.15
C LEU A 303 4.82 37.39 18.55
N ILE A 304 5.89 37.00 19.25
CA ILE A 304 7.26 37.11 18.73
C ILE A 304 7.54 35.85 17.94
N VAL A 305 7.94 36.03 16.68
CA VAL A 305 8.20 34.94 15.76
C VAL A 305 9.64 35.05 15.29
N THR A 306 10.41 33.96 15.38
CA THR A 306 11.81 33.91 14.93
C THR A 306 12.01 32.74 13.99
N TRP A 307 12.76 32.92 12.90
CA TRP A 307 13.02 31.89 11.90
C TRP A 307 14.48 31.94 11.42
N PRO A 308 15.00 30.86 10.81
CA PRO A 308 16.32 30.86 10.18
C PRO A 308 16.38 31.84 9.01
N SER A 309 17.59 32.29 8.64
CA SER A 309 17.77 33.11 7.43
C SER A 309 17.10 32.47 6.21
N LEU A 310 16.33 33.28 5.48
CA LEU A 310 15.77 32.89 4.20
C LEU A 310 16.85 33.06 3.13
N GLN A 311 16.96 32.11 2.20
CA GLN A 311 17.81 32.28 1.03
C GLN A 311 17.27 33.45 0.18
N GLU A 312 18.17 34.34 -0.25
CA GLU A 312 17.88 35.66 -0.85
C GLU A 312 16.61 35.68 -1.70
N SER A 313 15.60 36.41 -1.23
CA SER A 313 14.35 36.62 -1.98
C SER A 313 13.61 37.85 -1.49
N ASN A 314 13.05 38.60 -2.44
CA ASN A 314 12.29 39.83 -2.23
C ASN A 314 10.77 39.58 -2.08
N ASP A 315 10.34 38.32 -1.99
CA ASP A 315 8.93 37.92 -1.94
C ASP A 315 8.65 36.91 -0.83
N ALA A 316 9.25 37.16 0.34
CA ALA A 316 8.98 36.40 1.54
C ALA A 316 7.79 36.99 2.30
N GLN A 317 6.95 36.15 2.88
CA GLN A 317 5.78 36.57 3.64
C GLN A 317 5.59 35.72 4.90
N ILE A 318 4.98 36.32 5.92
CA ILE A 318 4.49 35.64 7.11
C ILE A 318 2.96 35.72 7.12
N GLN A 319 2.32 34.58 7.30
CA GLN A 319 0.88 34.39 7.18
C GLN A 319 0.31 33.67 8.40
N ILE A 320 -0.85 34.09 8.87
CA ILE A 320 -1.61 33.43 9.95
C ILE A 320 -2.92 32.90 9.39
N PHE A 321 -3.23 31.64 9.69
CA PHE A 321 -4.47 30.96 9.31
C PHE A 321 -5.21 30.43 10.55
N ASP A 322 -6.53 30.38 10.49
CA ASP A 322 -7.32 29.62 11.46
C ASP A 322 -7.37 28.12 11.13
N LEU A 323 -8.09 27.36 11.97
CA LEU A 323 -8.28 25.91 11.79
C LEU A 323 -9.06 25.54 10.52
N LEU A 324 -9.81 26.48 9.94
CA LEU A 324 -10.55 26.29 8.69
C LEU A 324 -9.70 26.68 7.46
N GLY A 325 -8.43 27.07 7.66
CA GLY A 325 -7.53 27.50 6.60
C GLY A 325 -7.82 28.91 6.08
N ARG A 326 -8.61 29.73 6.79
CA ARG A 326 -8.86 31.12 6.40
C ARG A 326 -7.66 31.99 6.78
N LEU A 327 -7.15 32.76 5.83
CA LEU A 327 -6.06 33.71 6.04
C LEU A 327 -6.55 34.91 6.88
N LEU A 328 -5.91 35.16 8.01
CA LEU A 328 -6.26 36.24 8.95
C LEU A 328 -5.25 37.38 8.94
N LEU A 329 -3.98 37.08 8.67
CA LEU A 329 -2.91 38.08 8.60
C LEU A 329 -1.91 37.64 7.54
N SER A 330 -1.43 38.60 6.73
CA SER A 330 -0.32 38.41 5.80
C SER A 330 0.54 39.66 5.78
N THR A 331 1.85 39.52 5.98
CA THR A 331 2.80 40.63 5.89
C THR A 331 4.07 40.21 5.17
N SER A 332 4.64 41.10 4.35
CA SER A 332 5.91 40.85 3.66
C SER A 332 7.09 40.90 4.63
N LEU A 333 8.05 40.01 4.44
CA LEU A 333 9.29 39.92 5.21
C LEU A 333 10.45 40.50 4.40
N ASP A 334 11.38 41.16 5.10
CA ASP A 334 12.64 41.55 4.48
C ASP A 334 13.57 40.33 4.34
N SER A 335 14.39 40.30 3.29
CA SER A 335 15.25 39.15 2.97
C SER A 335 16.29 38.82 4.05
N LYS A 336 16.59 39.79 4.93
CA LYS A 336 17.53 39.65 6.06
C LYS A 336 16.84 39.55 7.42
N GLU A 337 15.53 39.65 7.47
CA GLU A 337 14.77 39.57 8.71
C GLU A 337 14.66 38.11 9.16
N THR A 338 14.99 37.87 10.43
CA THR A 338 14.90 36.56 11.09
C THR A 338 13.98 36.56 12.30
N ALA A 339 13.35 37.71 12.59
CA ALA A 339 12.43 37.86 13.70
C ALA A 339 11.42 38.98 13.46
N ARG A 340 10.17 38.79 13.88
CA ARG A 340 9.10 39.80 13.82
C ARG A 340 8.17 39.70 15.02
N ILE A 341 7.65 40.85 15.43
CA ILE A 341 6.57 40.93 16.42
C ILE A 341 5.26 41.15 15.67
N LEU A 342 4.32 40.22 15.82
CA LEU A 342 2.97 40.31 15.26
C LEU A 342 2.00 40.74 16.35
N GLN A 343 1.12 41.68 16.03
CA GLN A 343 0.01 42.06 16.90
C GLN A 343 -1.14 41.07 16.68
N VAL A 344 -1.59 40.43 17.76
CA VAL A 344 -2.60 39.36 17.73
C VAL A 344 -3.82 39.67 18.61
N THR A 345 -3.92 40.87 19.18
CA THR A 345 -5.05 41.32 20.01
C THR A 345 -6.41 41.17 19.34
N ASN A 346 -6.47 41.23 18.00
CA ASN A 346 -7.71 41.11 17.23
C ASN A 346 -8.08 39.66 16.85
N LEU A 347 -7.23 38.68 17.18
CA LEU A 347 -7.53 37.28 16.94
C LEU A 347 -8.37 36.74 18.11
N ILE A 348 -9.38 35.92 17.82
CA ILE A 348 -10.20 35.29 18.87
C ILE A 348 -9.41 34.20 19.62
N ASP A 349 -9.83 33.85 20.82
CA ASP A 349 -9.28 32.68 21.54
C ASP A 349 -9.37 31.42 20.67
N GLY A 350 -8.26 30.71 20.51
CA GLY A 350 -8.22 29.56 19.60
C GLY A 350 -6.83 29.15 19.15
N ASN A 351 -6.80 28.16 18.27
CA ASN A 351 -5.58 27.63 17.68
C ASN A 351 -5.39 28.18 16.26
N TYR A 352 -4.15 28.52 15.94
CA TYR A 352 -3.77 29.13 14.67
C TYR A 352 -2.52 28.48 14.09
N PHE A 353 -2.41 28.55 12.77
CA PHE A 353 -1.21 28.18 12.04
C PHE A 353 -0.48 29.42 11.58
N LEU A 354 0.84 29.44 11.78
CA LEU A 354 1.73 30.47 11.25
C LEU A 354 2.63 29.85 10.20
N ILE A 355 2.67 30.47 9.02
CA ILE A 355 3.47 30.01 7.88
C ILE A 355 4.38 31.14 7.44
N VAL A 356 5.66 30.82 7.24
CA VAL A 356 6.60 31.68 6.53
C VAL A 356 6.78 31.10 5.13
N SER A 357 6.45 31.88 4.10
CA SER A 357 6.54 31.49 2.70
C SER A 357 7.55 32.34 1.94
N ASN A 358 8.09 31.80 0.86
CA ASN A 358 9.01 32.47 -0.04
C ASN A 358 8.66 32.10 -1.49
N LYS A 359 8.41 33.09 -2.37
CA LYS A 359 7.94 32.88 -3.75
C LYS A 359 6.71 31.97 -3.81
N GLY A 360 5.77 32.18 -2.90
CA GLY A 360 4.54 31.40 -2.79
C GLY A 360 4.69 29.97 -2.23
N LYS A 361 5.90 29.51 -1.89
CA LYS A 361 6.11 28.19 -1.26
C LYS A 361 6.27 28.32 0.25
N ALA A 362 5.55 27.51 1.01
CA ALA A 362 5.72 27.44 2.47
C ALA A 362 7.10 26.85 2.81
N VAL A 363 7.93 27.63 3.52
CA VAL A 363 9.29 27.24 3.94
C VAL A 363 9.29 26.78 5.39
N PHE A 364 8.57 27.49 6.25
CA PHE A 364 8.43 27.13 7.66
C PHE A 364 6.96 27.19 8.11
N ARG A 365 6.62 26.35 9.09
CA ARG A 365 5.28 26.32 9.70
C ARG A 365 5.38 26.07 11.20
N THR A 366 4.49 26.69 11.97
CA THR A 366 4.30 26.41 13.39
C THR A 366 2.84 26.60 13.79
N LYS A 367 2.46 26.03 14.93
CA LYS A 367 1.13 26.20 15.54
C LYS A 367 1.27 27.04 16.80
N PHE A 368 0.32 27.93 17.05
CA PHE A 368 0.23 28.68 18.29
C PHE A 368 -1.23 28.82 18.76
N THR A 369 -1.39 29.25 20.00
CA THR A 369 -2.70 29.41 20.64
C THR A 369 -2.83 30.85 21.13
N ILE A 370 -3.99 31.45 20.93
CA ILE A 370 -4.37 32.75 21.51
C ILE A 370 -5.27 32.52 22.73
N LYS A 371 -5.01 33.28 23.79
CA LYS A 371 -5.85 33.34 24.99
C LYS A 371 -5.77 34.74 25.61
N HIS A 372 -6.89 35.47 25.61
CA HIS A 372 -7.02 36.81 26.21
C HIS A 372 -7.32 36.80 27.70
#